data_AF-A0A644U8V5-F1
#
_entry.id   AF-A0A644U8V5-F1
#
_cell.length_a   1.000
_cell.length_b   1.000
_cell.length_c   1.000
_cell.angle_alpha   90.00
_cell.angle_beta   90.00
_cell.angle_gamma   90.00
#
_symmetry.space_group_name_H-M   'P 1'
#
loop_
_entity.id
_entity.type
_entity.pdbx_description
1 polymer ?
#
loop_
_entity_poly.entity_id
_entity_poly.type
_entity_poly.pdbx_seq_one_letter_code
_entity_poly.pdbx_strand_id
1 'polypeptide(L)'
;MKVWLWKPDSNKYENLTLPLEDVDKLIDFYEFDGRKISDVWEPMEVGIYKKAKRGDTPSFIAGPVLSERAVETLRDILDDKVEILPLKYSKENYYVINVLNVLDAIDYTKAEYLTFDDGRVYRFTKYAFIEEKVKSQPIFKLVEHPKSEVFVSDEFRSRVLEHKLAGFEFIEVWDSEVSTEPIAPEAGEKAPGKSQTELEPIIPAASEAVQPNVEYVYPELTDQEAEALLVKIKSNVYSAAIQFIREASQQGAIDEVGLEYFFDGTSTDIGLRVIAVSNNEEYDFEELRFQLLQHPDIEYDFNHLYRHYGQNGLNEEQTDAFWIMIQDIVAEVQEKLKGTSWESLVPVTDEFRLNEPEVYD
;
A
#
# COMPACT_ATOMS: atom_id res chain seq x y z
N MET A 1 -26.73 -4.19 3.91
CA MET A 1 -25.60 -3.85 4.83
C MET A 1 -24.40 -3.50 3.98
N LYS A 2 -23.59 -2.55 4.42
CA LYS A 2 -22.44 -2.08 3.65
C LYS A 2 -21.12 -2.34 4.37
N VAL A 3 -20.07 -2.48 3.57
CA VAL A 3 -18.68 -2.51 4.01
C VAL A 3 -17.98 -1.28 3.46
N TRP A 4 -17.22 -0.63 4.34
CA TRP A 4 -16.52 0.60 4.05
C TRP A 4 -15.02 0.40 4.23
N LEU A 5 -14.22 0.88 3.29
CA LEU A 5 -12.80 1.05 3.49
C LEU A 5 -12.57 2.33 4.31
N TRP A 6 -11.90 2.20 5.45
CA TRP A 6 -11.52 3.32 6.32
C TRP A 6 -10.16 3.87 5.91
N LYS A 7 -10.09 5.18 5.63
CA LYS A 7 -8.85 5.92 5.42
C LYS A 7 -8.79 7.16 6.32
N PRO A 8 -7.59 7.61 6.71
CA PRO A 8 -7.41 8.95 7.26
C PRO A 8 -7.49 10.01 6.12
N ASP A 9 -8.23 11.10 6.33
CA ASP A 9 -8.24 12.28 5.44
C ASP A 9 -6.95 13.09 5.64
N SER A 10 -5.84 12.54 5.13
CA SER A 10 -4.47 13.08 5.26
C SER A 10 -4.27 14.43 4.58
N ASN A 11 -5.18 14.82 3.68
CA ASN A 11 -5.17 16.10 2.98
C ASN A 11 -5.64 17.25 3.88
N LYS A 12 -6.66 17.01 4.71
CA LYS A 12 -7.22 18.03 5.60
C LYS A 12 -6.70 17.95 7.03
N TYR A 13 -6.27 16.77 7.46
CA TYR A 13 -5.92 16.49 8.84
C TYR A 13 -4.44 16.16 9.05
N GLU A 14 -4.01 16.18 10.31
CA GLU A 14 -2.62 15.96 10.69
C GLU A 14 -2.12 14.56 10.30
N ASN A 15 -0.83 14.52 9.95
CA ASN A 15 -0.09 13.30 9.65
C ASN A 15 0.96 13.14 10.75
N LEU A 16 0.96 11.97 11.41
CA LEU A 16 1.98 11.61 12.39
C LEU A 16 3.22 11.09 11.66
N THR A 17 4.38 11.37 12.23
CA THR A 17 5.67 10.88 11.75
C THR A 17 6.47 10.31 12.91
N LEU A 18 7.42 9.43 12.62
CA LEU A 18 8.40 8.92 13.57
C LEU A 18 9.77 9.55 13.30
N PRO A 19 10.63 9.65 14.31
CA PRO A 19 12.06 9.73 14.08
C PRO A 19 12.49 8.58 13.16
N LEU A 20 13.39 8.86 12.22
CA LEU A 20 13.84 7.88 11.22
C LEU A 20 14.39 6.60 11.87
N GLU A 21 15.10 6.72 12.98
CA GLU A 21 15.63 5.61 13.79
C GLU A 21 14.56 4.68 14.40
N ASP A 22 13.31 5.14 14.47
CA ASP A 22 12.16 4.36 14.94
C ASP A 22 11.29 3.84 13.78
N VAL A 23 11.50 4.30 12.54
CA VAL A 23 10.81 3.79 11.35
C VAL A 23 11.25 2.36 11.05
N ASP A 24 12.56 2.08 11.13
CA ASP A 24 13.08 0.71 10.96
C ASP A 24 12.50 -0.24 12.01
N LYS A 25 12.41 0.23 13.27
CA LYS A 25 11.77 -0.56 14.34
C LYS A 25 10.30 -0.85 14.04
N LEU A 26 9.61 0.09 13.42
CA LEU A 26 8.21 -0.07 13.07
C LEU A 26 8.03 -1.14 11.99
N ILE A 27 8.79 -1.01 10.90
CA ILE A 27 8.70 -1.85 9.70
C ILE A 27 9.24 -3.27 9.97
N ASP A 28 10.34 -3.37 10.72
CA ASP A 28 11.02 -4.65 10.96
C ASP A 28 10.39 -5.48 12.08
N PHE A 29 9.66 -4.87 13.03
CA PHE A 29 9.14 -5.59 14.21
C PHE A 29 7.61 -5.65 14.31
N TYR A 30 6.88 -4.70 13.72
CA TYR A 30 5.43 -4.63 13.85
C TYR A 30 4.77 -4.78 12.48
N GLU A 31 4.43 -6.02 12.14
CA GLU A 31 3.87 -6.36 10.82
C GLU A 31 2.38 -5.98 10.67
N PHE A 32 1.69 -5.67 11.77
CA PHE A 32 0.24 -5.37 11.82
C PHE A 32 -0.63 -6.32 11.00
N ASP A 33 -0.27 -7.61 10.94
CA ASP A 33 -0.87 -8.64 10.08
C ASP A 33 -2.02 -9.40 10.76
N GLY A 34 -2.55 -8.88 11.87
CA GLY A 34 -3.56 -9.55 12.70
C GLY A 34 -3.00 -10.31 13.89
N ARG A 35 -1.67 -10.47 14.01
CA ARG A 35 -1.08 -11.04 15.23
C ARG A 35 -1.12 -10.06 16.38
N LYS A 36 -1.26 -10.62 17.58
CA LYS A 36 -1.17 -9.89 18.83
C LYS A 36 0.28 -9.45 19.09
N ILE A 37 0.51 -8.16 19.33
CA ILE A 37 1.84 -7.56 19.56
C ILE A 37 1.94 -6.76 20.87
N SER A 38 0.88 -6.63 21.67
CA SER A 38 0.97 -5.85 22.94
C SER A 38 2.00 -6.36 23.94
N ASP A 39 2.39 -7.64 23.87
CA ASP A 39 3.42 -8.21 24.77
C ASP A 39 4.83 -7.71 24.43
N VAL A 40 5.06 -7.26 23.19
CA VAL A 40 6.34 -6.74 22.69
C VAL A 40 6.28 -5.27 22.30
N TRP A 41 5.10 -4.63 22.41
CA TRP A 41 4.90 -3.24 22.01
C TRP A 41 5.63 -2.26 22.93
N GLU A 42 6.53 -1.50 22.34
CA GLU A 42 7.17 -0.36 22.97
C GLU A 42 6.59 0.96 22.43
N PRO A 43 5.98 1.81 23.27
CA PRO A 43 5.38 3.06 22.80
C PRO A 43 6.42 4.00 22.19
N MET A 44 6.28 4.26 20.88
CA MET A 44 7.17 5.11 20.10
C MET A 44 6.82 6.60 20.23
N GLU A 45 7.83 7.47 20.15
CA GLU A 45 7.62 8.92 20.15
C GLU A 45 7.26 9.39 18.73
N VAL A 46 6.10 10.03 18.59
CA VAL A 46 5.61 10.52 17.29
C VAL A 46 5.66 12.05 17.22
N GLY A 47 5.99 12.58 16.07
CA GLY A 47 5.90 13.99 15.71
C GLY A 47 4.71 14.30 14.79
N ILE A 48 4.54 15.57 14.44
CA ILE A 48 3.62 16.00 13.38
C ILE A 48 4.47 16.33 12.15
N TYR A 49 4.24 15.62 11.05
CA TYR A 49 4.95 15.85 9.78
C TYR A 49 4.59 17.21 9.18
N LYS A 50 3.28 17.50 9.10
CA LYS A 50 2.74 18.75 8.56
C LYS A 50 1.62 19.26 9.44
N LYS A 51 1.70 20.53 9.83
CA LYS A 51 0.69 21.18 10.65
C LYS A 51 -0.59 21.38 9.83
N ALA A 52 -1.61 20.58 10.13
CA ALA A 52 -2.93 20.63 9.50
C ALA A 52 -4.01 20.75 10.59
N LYS A 53 -5.28 20.53 10.23
CA LYS A 53 -6.35 20.48 11.23
C LYS A 53 -6.19 19.20 12.05
N ARG A 54 -6.35 19.30 13.36
CA ARG A 54 -6.34 18.13 14.22
C ARG A 54 -7.54 17.24 13.96
N GLY A 55 -7.29 15.93 13.84
CA GLY A 55 -8.28 14.90 13.59
C GLY A 55 -8.29 13.85 14.70
N ASP A 56 -9.33 13.04 14.71
CA ASP A 56 -9.48 11.90 15.61
C ASP A 56 -8.88 10.61 15.03
N THR A 57 -8.47 10.62 13.75
CA THR A 57 -7.69 9.56 13.07
C THR A 57 -6.58 10.16 12.21
N PRO A 58 -5.49 10.68 12.79
CA PRO A 58 -4.39 11.19 11.98
C PRO A 58 -3.76 10.07 11.13
N SER A 59 -3.23 10.41 9.97
CA SER A 59 -2.52 9.44 9.14
C SER A 59 -1.22 9.00 9.82
N PHE A 60 -0.86 7.74 9.66
CA PHE A 60 0.35 7.17 10.21
C PHE A 60 0.83 5.99 9.37
N ILE A 61 2.14 5.90 9.16
CA ILE A 61 2.75 4.91 8.27
C ILE A 61 2.50 3.46 8.72
N ALA A 62 2.35 3.22 10.03
CA ALA A 62 2.15 1.88 10.59
C ALA A 62 0.76 1.30 10.41
N GLY A 63 -0.23 2.13 10.06
CA GLY A 63 -1.64 1.76 10.08
C GLY A 63 -2.52 2.73 10.87
N PRO A 64 -3.77 2.33 11.17
CA PRO A 64 -4.75 3.26 11.69
C PRO A 64 -4.38 3.75 13.09
N VAL A 65 -4.51 5.06 13.30
CA VAL A 65 -4.32 5.70 14.60
C VAL A 65 -5.62 6.35 15.04
N LEU A 66 -5.93 6.26 16.32
CA LEU A 66 -7.08 6.94 16.93
C LEU A 66 -6.62 7.87 18.06
N SER A 67 -7.30 9.02 18.17
CA SER A 67 -7.23 9.85 19.37
C SER A 67 -7.85 9.12 20.57
N GLU A 68 -7.48 9.52 21.78
CA GLU A 68 -8.11 9.04 23.02
C GLU A 68 -9.64 9.14 22.98
N ARG A 69 -10.16 10.28 22.50
CA ARG A 69 -11.61 10.48 22.35
C ARG A 69 -12.24 9.47 21.39
N ALA A 70 -11.59 9.18 20.27
CA ALA A 70 -12.10 8.19 19.33
C ALA A 70 -12.06 6.78 19.92
N VAL A 71 -10.98 6.41 20.61
CA VAL A 71 -10.88 5.14 21.32
C VAL A 71 -12.02 5.01 22.33
N GLU A 72 -12.25 6.02 23.18
CA GLU A 72 -13.35 5.99 24.16
C GLU A 72 -14.72 5.84 23.51
N THR A 73 -14.93 6.48 22.36
CA THR A 73 -16.21 6.47 21.63
C THR A 73 -16.48 5.14 20.92
N LEU A 74 -15.43 4.46 20.47
CA LEU A 74 -15.49 3.24 19.66
C LEU A 74 -15.18 1.97 20.46
N ARG A 75 -14.82 2.10 21.74
CA ARG A 75 -14.28 0.98 22.54
C ARG A 75 -15.18 -0.25 22.59
N ASP A 76 -16.49 -0.05 22.72
CA ASP A 76 -17.48 -1.11 22.81
C ASP A 76 -17.62 -1.91 21.51
N ILE A 77 -17.36 -1.28 20.36
CA ILE A 77 -17.41 -1.94 19.05
C ILE A 77 -16.04 -2.44 18.58
N LEU A 78 -14.95 -1.94 19.16
CA LEU A 78 -13.59 -2.40 18.86
C LEU A 78 -13.22 -3.68 19.64
N ASP A 79 -13.82 -3.87 20.82
CA ASP A 79 -13.72 -5.03 21.74
C ASP A 79 -12.51 -5.98 21.53
N ASP A 80 -12.75 -7.27 21.27
CA ASP A 80 -11.74 -8.31 21.07
C ASP A 80 -11.11 -8.32 19.67
N LYS A 81 -11.50 -7.36 18.82
CA LYS A 81 -11.11 -7.30 17.40
C LYS A 81 -9.81 -6.55 17.17
N VAL A 82 -9.33 -5.79 18.15
CA VAL A 82 -8.14 -4.95 18.02
C VAL A 82 -7.29 -4.95 19.29
N GLU A 83 -6.03 -4.56 19.14
CA GLU A 83 -5.23 -4.03 20.24
C GLU A 83 -5.11 -2.52 20.10
N ILE A 84 -5.27 -1.83 21.23
CA ILE A 84 -5.11 -0.39 21.33
C ILE A 84 -3.72 -0.13 21.91
N LEU A 85 -2.78 0.24 21.04
CA LEU A 85 -1.36 0.32 21.36
C LEU A 85 -0.94 1.79 21.49
N PRO A 86 -0.47 2.24 22.68
CA PRO A 86 -0.23 3.65 22.91
C PRO A 86 0.99 4.17 22.14
N LEU A 87 0.88 5.41 21.64
CA LEU A 87 1.99 6.21 21.11
C LEU A 87 2.34 7.32 22.10
N LYS A 88 3.61 7.73 22.13
CA LYS A 88 4.07 8.86 22.94
C LYS A 88 3.99 10.13 22.10
N TYR A 89 3.12 11.05 22.49
CA TYR A 89 3.12 12.40 21.97
C TYR A 89 2.99 13.40 23.12
N SER A 90 3.82 14.43 23.13
CA SER A 90 3.96 15.34 24.28
C SER A 90 2.70 16.13 24.65
N LYS A 91 1.69 16.18 23.77
CA LYS A 91 0.48 17.00 23.95
C LYS A 91 -0.81 16.22 24.19
N GLU A 92 -0.86 14.94 23.84
CA GLU A 92 -2.07 14.10 23.87
C GLU A 92 -1.75 12.61 23.63
N ASN A 93 -2.75 11.77 23.87
CA ASN A 93 -2.63 10.32 23.70
C ASN A 93 -3.11 9.86 22.30
N TYR A 94 -2.10 9.54 21.48
CA TYR A 94 -2.03 8.58 20.36
C TYR A 94 -2.31 7.11 20.69
N TYR A 95 -3.13 6.39 19.90
CA TYR A 95 -3.14 4.93 19.89
C TYR A 95 -3.13 4.36 18.47
N VAL A 96 -2.17 3.49 18.17
CA VAL A 96 -2.25 2.62 16.98
C VAL A 96 -3.28 1.54 17.24
N ILE A 97 -4.11 1.27 16.23
CA ILE A 97 -5.13 0.22 16.26
C ILE A 97 -4.61 -0.97 15.47
N ASN A 98 -4.04 -1.95 16.18
CA ASN A 98 -3.67 -3.21 15.57
C ASN A 98 -4.91 -4.08 15.40
N VAL A 99 -5.40 -4.24 14.18
CA VAL A 99 -6.62 -5.02 13.90
C VAL A 99 -6.28 -6.50 13.89
N LEU A 100 -6.76 -7.25 14.87
CA LEU A 100 -6.57 -8.70 15.02
C LEU A 100 -7.52 -9.52 14.14
N ASN A 101 -8.66 -8.93 13.79
CA ASN A 101 -9.73 -9.60 13.07
C ASN A 101 -9.42 -9.68 11.57
N VAL A 102 -8.72 -10.74 11.15
CA VAL A 102 -8.39 -11.01 9.73
C VAL A 102 -9.33 -12.09 9.18
N LEU A 103 -10.03 -11.78 8.10
CA LEU A 103 -11.09 -12.62 7.54
C LEU A 103 -10.75 -13.07 6.12
N ASP A 104 -10.93 -14.36 5.85
CA ASP A 104 -11.09 -14.86 4.47
C ASP A 104 -12.53 -14.57 4.08
N ALA A 105 -12.83 -13.42 3.47
CA ALA A 105 -14.21 -12.95 3.32
C ALA A 105 -14.63 -12.69 1.87
N ILE A 106 -13.79 -12.98 0.88
CA ILE A 106 -14.03 -12.63 -0.51
C ILE A 106 -14.82 -13.72 -1.24
N ASP A 107 -15.88 -13.32 -1.94
CA ASP A 107 -16.56 -14.13 -2.93
C ASP A 107 -15.86 -13.95 -4.29
N TYR A 108 -14.83 -14.77 -4.51
CA TYR A 108 -14.04 -14.76 -5.75
C TYR A 108 -14.84 -15.04 -7.02
N THR A 109 -16.08 -15.54 -6.91
CA THR A 109 -16.95 -15.73 -8.09
C THR A 109 -17.59 -14.43 -8.57
N LYS A 110 -17.59 -13.39 -7.73
CA LYS A 110 -18.20 -12.08 -7.99
C LYS A 110 -17.22 -10.92 -7.90
N ALA A 111 -16.10 -11.11 -7.21
CA ALA A 111 -15.06 -10.09 -7.09
C ALA A 111 -14.31 -9.91 -8.42
N GLU A 112 -13.83 -8.70 -8.66
CA GLU A 112 -12.88 -8.40 -9.74
C GLU A 112 -11.56 -7.98 -9.10
N TYR A 113 -10.48 -8.62 -9.53
CA TYR A 113 -9.16 -8.45 -8.94
C TYR A 113 -8.06 -8.73 -9.96
N LEU A 114 -6.90 -8.15 -9.69
CA LEU A 114 -5.67 -8.39 -10.42
C LEU A 114 -4.79 -9.32 -9.60
N THR A 115 -3.98 -10.13 -10.28
CA THR A 115 -3.03 -11.05 -9.65
C THR A 115 -1.62 -10.78 -10.16
N PHE A 116 -0.63 -11.11 -9.34
CA PHE A 116 0.75 -11.30 -9.79
C PHE A 116 0.87 -12.50 -10.72
N ASP A 117 2.03 -12.62 -11.38
CA ASP A 117 2.40 -13.78 -12.19
C ASP A 117 2.42 -15.08 -11.36
N ASP A 118 2.63 -14.99 -10.04
CA ASP A 118 2.61 -16.12 -9.10
C ASP A 118 1.20 -16.46 -8.57
N GLY A 119 0.17 -15.75 -9.03
CA GLY A 119 -1.23 -15.98 -8.67
C GLY A 119 -1.69 -15.34 -7.36
N ARG A 120 -0.81 -14.68 -6.59
CA ARG A 120 -1.24 -13.88 -5.43
C ARG A 120 -2.11 -12.71 -5.87
N VAL A 121 -3.14 -12.38 -5.08
CA VAL A 121 -3.97 -11.20 -5.33
C VAL A 121 -3.11 -9.96 -5.17
N TYR A 122 -3.05 -9.14 -6.21
CA TYR A 122 -2.39 -7.83 -6.21
C TYR A 122 -3.31 -6.77 -5.61
N ARG A 123 -4.54 -6.68 -6.13
CA ARG A 123 -5.57 -5.73 -5.66
C ARG A 123 -6.94 -6.11 -6.17
N PHE A 124 -7.96 -5.77 -5.39
CA PHE A 124 -9.36 -5.78 -5.84
C PHE A 124 -9.73 -4.48 -6.56
N THR A 125 -10.20 -4.60 -7.80
CA THR A 125 -10.85 -3.50 -8.53
C THR A 125 -12.33 -3.39 -8.17
N LYS A 126 -12.94 -4.51 -7.75
CA LYS A 126 -14.29 -4.58 -7.21
C LYS A 126 -14.37 -5.64 -6.13
N TYR A 127 -14.67 -5.21 -4.92
CA TYR A 127 -14.88 -6.11 -3.79
C TYR A 127 -16.24 -6.82 -3.90
N ALA A 128 -16.25 -8.10 -3.59
CA ALA A 128 -17.46 -8.86 -3.31
C ALA A 128 -17.24 -9.66 -2.02
N PHE A 129 -17.99 -9.34 -0.97
CA PHE A 129 -17.85 -10.03 0.31
C PHE A 129 -18.89 -11.14 0.46
N ILE A 130 -18.49 -12.20 1.16
CA ILE A 130 -19.39 -13.24 1.67
C ILE A 130 -20.11 -12.64 2.89
N GLU A 131 -21.38 -12.30 2.74
CA GLU A 131 -22.18 -11.58 3.75
C GLU A 131 -22.04 -12.20 5.15
N GLU A 132 -22.22 -13.51 5.29
CA GLU A 132 -22.16 -14.21 6.58
C GLU A 132 -20.80 -14.11 7.28
N LYS A 133 -19.71 -13.84 6.54
CA LYS A 133 -18.37 -13.69 7.12
C LYS A 133 -18.10 -12.26 7.60
N VAL A 134 -18.70 -11.25 6.98
CA VAL A 134 -18.50 -9.83 7.35
C VAL A 134 -19.62 -9.27 8.23
N LYS A 135 -20.73 -9.99 8.34
CA LYS A 135 -21.85 -9.63 9.20
C LYS A 135 -21.41 -9.57 10.67
N SER A 136 -21.80 -8.49 11.35
CA SER A 136 -21.41 -8.23 12.74
C SER A 136 -19.89 -8.15 12.97
N GLN A 137 -19.11 -7.82 11.93
CA GLN A 137 -17.69 -7.52 12.04
C GLN A 137 -17.50 -6.00 11.96
N PRO A 138 -17.39 -5.29 13.10
CA PRO A 138 -17.31 -3.83 13.11
C PRO A 138 -16.03 -3.29 12.46
N ILE A 139 -14.95 -4.07 12.56
CA ILE A 139 -13.63 -3.78 11.99
C ILE A 139 -12.93 -5.09 11.62
N PHE A 140 -12.28 -5.14 10.45
CA PHE A 140 -11.52 -6.30 10.01
C PHE A 140 -10.50 -5.97 8.90
N LYS A 141 -9.62 -6.92 8.64
CA LYS A 141 -8.71 -6.98 7.47
C LYS A 141 -8.97 -8.25 6.66
N LEU A 142 -8.38 -8.34 5.48
CA LEU A 142 -8.49 -9.50 4.60
C LEU A 142 -7.24 -10.37 4.63
N VAL A 143 -7.40 -11.69 4.49
CA VAL A 143 -6.27 -12.65 4.47
C VAL A 143 -5.36 -12.43 3.26
N GLU A 144 -5.89 -11.85 2.18
CA GLU A 144 -5.13 -11.51 0.98
C GLU A 144 -4.15 -10.38 1.24
N HIS A 145 -4.53 -9.43 2.11
CA HIS A 145 -3.72 -8.26 2.43
C HIS A 145 -3.79 -7.92 3.93
N PRO A 146 -3.25 -8.78 4.81
CA PRO A 146 -3.41 -8.64 6.25
C PRO A 146 -2.68 -7.44 6.83
N LYS A 147 -1.69 -6.89 6.11
CA LYS A 147 -0.91 -5.72 6.53
C LYS A 147 -1.52 -4.40 6.07
N SER A 148 -2.48 -4.40 5.15
CA SER A 148 -2.93 -3.18 4.48
C SER A 148 -4.29 -2.67 5.01
N GLU A 149 -5.26 -2.58 4.12
CA GLU A 149 -6.54 -1.94 4.21
C GLU A 149 -7.37 -2.43 5.40
N VAL A 150 -8.01 -1.48 6.08
CA VAL A 150 -8.93 -1.77 7.18
C VAL A 150 -10.35 -1.50 6.72
N PHE A 151 -11.18 -2.53 6.83
CA PHE A 151 -12.59 -2.50 6.50
C PHE A 151 -13.41 -2.34 7.77
N VAL A 152 -14.51 -1.59 7.66
CA VAL A 152 -15.42 -1.32 8.79
C VAL A 152 -16.87 -1.44 8.36
N SER A 153 -17.74 -1.72 9.33
CA SER A 153 -19.17 -1.86 9.09
C SER A 153 -19.92 -0.52 9.09
N ASP A 154 -21.20 -0.56 8.69
CA ASP A 154 -22.14 0.56 8.88
C ASP A 154 -22.24 1.03 10.34
N GLU A 155 -22.14 0.12 11.31
CA GLU A 155 -22.22 0.44 12.74
C GLU A 155 -21.04 1.32 13.17
N PHE A 156 -19.81 0.92 12.80
CA PHE A 156 -18.60 1.68 13.07
C PHE A 156 -18.68 3.08 12.45
N ARG A 157 -19.02 3.14 11.16
CA ARG A 157 -19.16 4.40 10.43
C ARG A 157 -20.22 5.31 11.07
N SER A 158 -21.38 4.75 11.41
CA SER A 158 -22.46 5.53 12.04
C SER A 158 -22.01 6.11 13.38
N ARG A 159 -21.30 5.33 14.21
CA ARG A 159 -20.78 5.81 15.50
C ARG A 159 -19.83 6.99 15.34
N VAL A 160 -18.90 6.91 14.38
CA VAL A 160 -17.95 7.98 14.04
C VAL A 160 -18.70 9.27 13.64
N LEU A 161 -19.71 9.15 12.77
CA LEU A 161 -20.49 10.29 12.28
C LEU A 161 -21.37 10.93 13.37
N GLU A 162 -22.07 10.12 14.16
CA GLU A 162 -22.94 10.57 15.25
C GLU A 162 -22.16 11.37 16.31
N HIS A 163 -20.96 10.89 16.65
CA HIS A 163 -20.10 11.53 17.64
C HIS A 163 -19.23 12.65 17.06
N LYS A 164 -19.33 12.90 15.75
CA LYS A 164 -18.58 13.94 15.03
C LYS A 164 -17.08 13.79 15.26
N LEU A 165 -16.57 12.56 15.13
CA LEU A 165 -15.14 12.31 15.11
C LEU A 165 -14.59 12.78 13.75
N ALA A 166 -13.45 13.47 13.78
CA ALA A 166 -12.89 14.15 12.62
C ALA A 166 -11.76 13.35 11.96
N GLY A 167 -11.50 13.58 10.67
CA GLY A 167 -10.38 12.97 9.96
C GLY A 167 -10.66 11.61 9.32
N PHE A 168 -11.86 11.06 9.46
CA PHE A 168 -12.24 9.80 8.82
C PHE A 168 -12.74 10.02 7.40
N GLU A 169 -12.24 9.21 6.47
CA GLU A 169 -12.79 8.99 5.15
C GLU A 169 -13.30 7.56 5.04
N PHE A 170 -14.50 7.39 4.47
CA PHE A 170 -15.13 6.09 4.26
C PHE A 170 -15.49 5.93 2.79
N ILE A 171 -14.88 4.93 2.15
CA ILE A 171 -15.16 4.57 0.76
C ILE A 171 -16.07 3.35 0.79
N GLU A 172 -17.26 3.44 0.19
CA GLU A 172 -18.15 2.29 0.05
C GLU A 172 -17.51 1.30 -0.93
N VAL A 173 -17.23 0.08 -0.45
CA VAL A 173 -16.61 -0.95 -1.29
C VAL A 173 -17.56 -2.09 -1.62
N TRP A 174 -18.65 -2.25 -0.86
CA TRP A 174 -19.64 -3.30 -1.08
C TRP A 174 -20.97 -3.02 -0.35
N ASP A 175 -22.07 -3.48 -0.95
CA ASP A 175 -23.43 -3.44 -0.40
C ASP A 175 -24.13 -4.79 -0.64
N SER A 176 -24.62 -5.41 0.43
CA SER A 176 -25.32 -6.69 0.38
C SER A 176 -26.69 -6.61 -0.31
N GLU A 177 -27.29 -5.42 -0.41
CA GLU A 177 -28.61 -5.23 -1.01
C GLU A 177 -28.56 -5.01 -2.52
N VAL A 178 -27.37 -4.71 -3.06
CA VAL A 178 -27.18 -4.54 -4.50
C VAL A 178 -26.96 -5.92 -5.12
N SER A 179 -28.03 -6.47 -5.72
CA SER A 179 -27.92 -7.71 -6.50
C SER A 179 -26.96 -7.50 -7.66
N THR A 180 -25.86 -8.24 -7.69
CA THR A 180 -24.97 -8.31 -8.85
C THR A 180 -25.64 -9.16 -9.93
N GLU A 181 -26.67 -8.63 -10.58
CA GLU A 181 -26.99 -9.11 -11.93
C GLU A 181 -25.89 -8.60 -12.87
N PRO A 182 -25.37 -9.43 -13.78
CA PRO A 182 -24.38 -8.99 -14.74
C PRO A 182 -25.01 -7.90 -15.60
N ILE A 183 -24.46 -6.69 -15.56
CA ILE A 183 -24.69 -5.71 -16.62
C ILE A 183 -24.09 -6.34 -17.87
N ALA A 184 -24.95 -6.78 -18.79
CA ALA A 184 -24.50 -7.29 -20.08
C ALA A 184 -23.64 -6.20 -20.75
N PRO A 185 -22.42 -6.53 -21.22
CA PRO A 185 -21.61 -5.55 -21.93
C PRO A 185 -22.37 -5.14 -23.18
N GLU A 186 -22.63 -3.84 -23.32
CA GLU A 186 -23.04 -3.27 -24.60
C GLU A 186 -21.98 -3.65 -25.64
N ALA A 187 -22.48 -4.14 -26.78
CA ALA A 187 -21.70 -4.85 -27.77
C ALA A 187 -20.61 -3.96 -28.38
N GLY A 188 -19.35 -4.34 -28.18
CA GLY A 188 -18.27 -3.89 -29.04
C GLY A 188 -16.91 -3.78 -28.35
N GLU A 189 -16.26 -4.92 -28.07
CA GLU A 189 -14.88 -5.19 -28.50
C GLU A 189 -14.43 -6.56 -27.96
N LYS A 190 -13.83 -7.36 -28.84
CA LYS A 190 -13.47 -8.75 -28.57
C LYS A 190 -12.13 -8.82 -27.84
N ALA A 191 -12.15 -9.31 -26.59
CA ALA A 191 -10.94 -9.76 -25.90
C ALA A 191 -10.36 -11.03 -26.57
N PRO A 192 -9.03 -11.17 -26.70
CA PRO A 192 -8.43 -12.38 -27.22
C PRO A 192 -8.31 -13.48 -26.14
N GLY A 193 -8.95 -14.61 -26.41
CA GLY A 193 -8.45 -15.97 -26.16
C GLY A 193 -8.15 -16.41 -24.72
N LYS A 194 -9.16 -17.00 -24.05
CA LYS A 194 -8.94 -17.91 -22.92
C LYS A 194 -8.24 -19.18 -23.41
N SER A 195 -7.06 -19.49 -22.85
CA SER A 195 -6.54 -20.86 -22.80
C SER A 195 -6.63 -21.32 -21.34
N GLN A 196 -7.63 -22.16 -21.07
CA GLN A 196 -7.73 -22.90 -19.81
C GLN A 196 -6.76 -24.08 -19.90
N THR A 197 -5.81 -24.12 -18.97
CA THR A 197 -5.22 -25.39 -18.55
C THR A 197 -5.60 -25.55 -17.08
N GLU A 198 -6.46 -26.52 -16.79
CA GLU A 198 -6.80 -26.93 -15.42
C GLU A 198 -5.53 -27.30 -14.67
N LEU A 199 -5.19 -26.51 -13.65
CA LEU A 199 -4.37 -26.95 -12.55
C LEU A 199 -5.24 -26.79 -11.30
N GLU A 200 -5.60 -27.93 -10.70
CA GLU A 200 -6.25 -27.96 -9.40
C GLU A 200 -5.40 -27.18 -8.39
N PRO A 201 -5.98 -26.27 -7.59
CA PRO A 201 -5.22 -25.59 -6.57
C PRO A 201 -4.78 -26.62 -5.52
N ILE A 202 -3.45 -26.79 -5.41
CA ILE A 202 -2.85 -27.50 -4.29
C ILE A 202 -3.08 -26.62 -3.07
N ILE A 203 -4.14 -26.91 -2.31
CA ILE A 203 -4.37 -26.35 -0.98
C ILE A 203 -3.29 -26.94 -0.06
N PRO A 204 -2.35 -26.15 0.50
CA PRO A 204 -1.54 -26.65 1.60
C PRO A 204 -2.48 -26.80 2.80
N ALA A 205 -2.49 -28.00 3.38
CA ALA A 205 -3.28 -28.30 4.56
C ALA A 205 -2.99 -27.29 5.69
N ALA A 206 -4.05 -26.81 6.32
CA ALA A 206 -3.96 -26.04 7.55
C ALA A 206 -3.23 -26.82 8.65
N SER A 207 -2.56 -26.08 9.53
CA SER A 207 -1.84 -26.47 10.75
C SER A 207 -0.36 -26.86 10.59
N GLU A 208 0.52 -25.88 10.84
CA GLU A 208 1.50 -25.95 11.92
C GLU A 208 1.63 -24.56 12.58
N ALA A 209 1.64 -24.53 13.91
CA ALA A 209 1.70 -23.31 14.70
C ALA A 209 3.05 -22.58 14.48
N VAL A 210 3.00 -21.31 14.05
CA VAL A 210 4.20 -20.49 13.89
C VAL A 210 4.62 -19.94 15.25
N GLN A 211 5.84 -20.29 15.68
CA GLN A 211 6.49 -19.87 16.92
C GLN A 211 6.93 -18.38 16.87
N PRO A 212 7.22 -17.74 18.04
CA PRO A 212 7.43 -16.29 18.11
C PRO A 212 8.85 -15.85 17.68
N ASN A 213 8.95 -14.61 17.21
CA ASN A 213 10.13 -13.89 16.72
C ASN A 213 10.81 -14.50 15.48
N VAL A 214 10.46 -13.97 14.31
CA VAL A 214 11.32 -14.04 13.13
C VAL A 214 11.68 -12.60 12.81
N GLU A 215 12.82 -12.14 13.31
CA GLU A 215 13.67 -11.21 12.54
C GLU A 215 13.61 -11.74 11.10
N TYR A 216 13.11 -10.99 10.11
CA TYR A 216 13.08 -11.50 8.74
C TYR A 216 14.52 -11.83 8.38
N VAL A 217 14.84 -13.13 8.52
CA VAL A 217 16.07 -13.70 8.06
C VAL A 217 15.85 -13.74 6.57
N TYR A 218 16.19 -12.64 5.92
CA TYR A 218 16.41 -12.60 4.50
C TYR A 218 17.43 -13.71 4.23
N PRO A 219 17.03 -14.84 3.64
CA PRO A 219 17.98 -15.90 3.35
C PRO A 219 19.09 -15.30 2.48
N GLU A 220 20.33 -15.69 2.74
CA GLU A 220 21.43 -15.27 1.89
C GLU A 220 21.09 -15.63 0.44
N LEU A 221 21.02 -14.62 -0.40
CA LEU A 221 20.85 -14.81 -1.83
C LEU A 221 22.23 -15.14 -2.40
N THR A 222 22.28 -16.15 -3.25
CA THR A 222 23.36 -16.26 -4.23
C THR A 222 23.24 -15.14 -5.26
N ASP A 223 24.33 -14.80 -5.94
CA ASP A 223 24.32 -13.78 -7.02
C ASP A 223 23.23 -14.08 -8.07
N GLN A 224 23.01 -15.36 -8.38
CA GLN A 224 21.99 -15.80 -9.33
C GLN A 224 20.56 -15.58 -8.82
N GLU A 225 20.31 -15.76 -7.51
CA GLU A 225 19.02 -15.51 -6.89
C GLU A 225 18.76 -14.01 -6.73
N ALA A 226 19.80 -13.22 -6.45
CA ALA A 226 19.74 -11.76 -6.44
C ALA A 226 19.40 -11.20 -7.83
N GLU A 227 20.02 -11.71 -8.90
CA GLU A 227 19.68 -11.37 -10.28
C GLU A 227 18.21 -11.70 -10.61
N ALA A 228 17.73 -12.89 -10.22
CA ALA A 228 16.34 -13.29 -10.42
C ALA A 228 15.35 -12.39 -9.66
N LEU A 229 15.70 -12.01 -8.43
CA LEU A 229 14.93 -11.09 -7.60
C LEU A 229 14.91 -9.68 -8.19
N LEU A 230 16.03 -9.20 -8.74
CA LEU A 230 16.10 -7.93 -9.46
C LEU A 230 15.17 -7.92 -10.68
N VAL A 231 15.13 -9.00 -11.48
CA VAL A 231 14.18 -9.14 -12.60
C VAL A 231 12.72 -9.09 -12.11
N LYS A 232 12.42 -9.77 -10.99
CA LYS A 232 11.09 -9.75 -10.37
C LYS A 232 10.68 -8.33 -9.93
N ILE A 233 11.58 -7.62 -9.25
CA ILE A 233 11.36 -6.23 -8.81
C ILE A 233 11.09 -5.33 -10.01
N LYS A 234 11.90 -5.39 -11.07
CA LYS A 234 11.68 -4.62 -12.30
C LYS A 234 10.29 -4.87 -12.91
N SER A 235 9.87 -6.14 -12.96
CA SER A 235 8.54 -6.51 -13.46
C SER A 235 7.41 -5.93 -12.60
N ASN A 236 7.55 -6.01 -11.27
CA ASN A 236 6.56 -5.50 -10.33
C ASN A 236 6.50 -3.97 -10.35
N VAL A 237 7.64 -3.28 -10.39
CA VAL A 237 7.74 -1.82 -10.51
C VAL A 237 7.09 -1.34 -11.82
N TYR A 238 7.37 -2.00 -12.95
CA TYR A 238 6.69 -1.69 -14.22
C TYR A 238 5.18 -1.90 -14.15
N SER A 239 4.73 -2.99 -13.53
CA SER A 239 3.31 -3.30 -13.41
C SER A 239 2.58 -2.28 -12.54
N ALA A 240 3.16 -1.92 -11.40
CA ALA A 240 2.66 -0.85 -10.53
C ALA A 240 2.61 0.49 -11.29
N ALA A 241 3.66 0.83 -12.03
CA ALA A 241 3.71 2.06 -12.81
C ALA A 241 2.60 2.14 -13.88
N ILE A 242 2.43 1.09 -14.69
CA ILE A 242 1.35 1.00 -15.69
C ILE A 242 -0.03 1.17 -15.06
N GLN A 243 -0.24 0.61 -13.88
CA GLN A 243 -1.51 0.72 -13.19
C GLN A 243 -1.78 2.14 -12.70
N PHE A 244 -0.82 2.80 -12.07
CA PHE A 244 -0.96 4.19 -11.64
C PHE A 244 -1.21 5.14 -12.82
N ILE A 245 -0.54 4.90 -13.95
CA ILE A 245 -0.79 5.63 -15.21
C ILE A 245 -2.23 5.41 -15.67
N ARG A 246 -2.74 4.17 -15.65
CA ARG A 246 -4.15 3.90 -16.01
C ARG A 246 -5.13 4.61 -15.10
N GLU A 247 -4.88 4.64 -13.79
CA GLU A 247 -5.72 5.36 -12.83
C GLU A 247 -5.71 6.87 -13.07
N ALA A 248 -4.54 7.45 -13.38
CA ALA A 248 -4.43 8.85 -13.78
C ALA A 248 -5.19 9.15 -15.08
N SER A 249 -5.15 8.24 -16.06
CA SER A 249 -5.86 8.42 -17.34
C SER A 249 -7.39 8.46 -17.21
N GLN A 250 -7.94 7.95 -16.11
CA GLN A 250 -9.38 8.05 -15.82
C GLN A 250 -9.80 9.46 -15.41
N GLN A 251 -8.85 10.29 -14.96
CA GLN A 251 -9.07 11.64 -14.45
C GLN A 251 -8.86 12.71 -15.53
N GLY A 252 -8.12 12.39 -16.59
CA GLY A 252 -7.83 13.31 -17.69
C GLY A 252 -6.91 12.68 -18.73
N ALA A 253 -6.66 13.39 -19.83
CA ALA A 253 -5.65 12.97 -20.79
C ALA A 253 -4.27 13.06 -20.15
N ILE A 254 -3.40 12.08 -20.36
CA ILE A 254 -2.04 12.12 -19.81
C ILE A 254 -1.15 12.93 -20.74
N ASP A 255 -0.43 13.90 -20.18
CA ASP A 255 0.54 14.74 -20.89
C ASP A 255 1.96 14.17 -20.78
N GLU A 256 2.34 13.74 -19.57
CA GLU A 256 3.70 13.27 -19.29
C GLU A 256 3.72 12.14 -18.24
N VAL A 257 4.64 11.20 -18.41
CA VAL A 257 4.95 10.15 -17.44
C VAL A 257 6.47 10.03 -17.30
N GLY A 258 6.96 10.03 -16.07
CA GLY A 258 8.36 9.78 -15.77
C GLY A 258 8.56 9.05 -14.45
N LEU A 259 9.64 8.29 -14.37
CA LEU A 259 10.17 7.79 -13.11
C LEU A 259 11.21 8.77 -12.57
N GLU A 260 11.09 9.11 -11.30
CA GLU A 260 12.03 9.90 -10.53
C GLU A 260 12.61 9.02 -9.42
N TYR A 261 13.91 9.11 -9.20
CA TYR A 261 14.52 8.52 -8.02
C TYR A 261 14.51 9.54 -6.88
N PHE A 262 14.18 9.07 -5.68
CA PHE A 262 14.19 9.90 -4.47
C PHE A 262 15.16 9.30 -3.45
N PHE A 263 16.06 10.15 -2.94
CA PHE A 263 16.87 9.86 -1.77
C PHE A 263 16.96 11.11 -0.91
N ASP A 264 16.45 11.03 0.31
CA ASP A 264 16.47 12.13 1.28
C ASP A 264 17.60 12.02 2.30
N GLY A 265 18.56 11.11 2.06
CA GLY A 265 19.62 10.77 3.00
C GLY A 265 19.26 9.61 3.94
N THR A 266 17.99 9.19 3.99
CA THR A 266 17.50 8.18 4.94
C THR A 266 16.62 7.11 4.33
N SER A 267 15.96 7.40 3.20
CA SER A 267 15.13 6.45 2.47
C SER A 267 15.40 6.54 0.97
N THR A 268 15.33 5.40 0.30
CA THR A 268 15.43 5.28 -1.16
C THR A 268 14.07 4.90 -1.72
N ASP A 269 13.60 5.63 -2.74
CA ASP A 269 12.36 5.33 -3.44
C ASP A 269 12.46 5.55 -4.96
N ILE A 270 11.55 4.91 -5.70
CA ILE A 270 11.29 5.20 -7.10
C ILE A 270 9.91 5.85 -7.16
N GLY A 271 9.87 7.15 -7.39
CA GLY A 271 8.67 7.91 -7.65
C GLY A 271 8.19 7.74 -9.09
N LEU A 272 6.92 7.45 -9.31
CA LEU A 272 6.26 7.68 -10.60
C LEU A 272 5.61 9.06 -10.57
N ARG A 273 6.00 9.92 -11.52
CA ARG A 273 5.38 11.21 -11.79
C ARG A 273 4.48 11.10 -13.02
N VAL A 274 3.21 11.46 -12.88
CA VAL A 274 2.24 11.52 -13.97
C VAL A 274 1.64 12.92 -14.03
N ILE A 275 1.68 13.55 -15.19
CA ILE A 275 1.02 14.83 -15.46
C ILE A 275 -0.22 14.56 -16.29
N ALA A 276 -1.39 14.95 -15.76
CA ALA A 276 -2.67 14.84 -16.46
C ALA A 276 -3.19 16.23 -16.85
N VAL A 277 -3.73 16.36 -18.06
CA VAL A 277 -4.49 17.51 -18.56
C VAL A 277 -5.93 17.40 -18.07
N SER A 278 -6.33 18.33 -17.21
CA SER A 278 -7.72 18.40 -16.76
C SER A 278 -8.63 18.97 -17.87
N ASN A 279 -9.85 18.43 -18.00
CA ASN A 279 -10.80 18.80 -19.07
C ASN A 279 -11.54 20.13 -18.85
N ASN A 280 -11.13 20.96 -17.87
CA ASN A 280 -11.78 22.24 -17.59
C ASN A 280 -10.83 23.41 -17.89
N GLU A 281 -11.40 24.40 -18.57
CA GLU A 281 -10.88 25.69 -19.01
C GLU A 281 -9.54 26.17 -18.39
N GLU A 282 -8.59 26.54 -19.28
CA GLU A 282 -7.18 26.95 -19.03
C GLU A 282 -6.25 25.85 -18.49
N TYR A 283 -5.32 25.37 -19.34
CA TYR A 283 -4.11 24.55 -19.08
C TYR A 283 -3.71 24.26 -17.61
N ASP A 284 -4.58 23.63 -16.84
CA ASP A 284 -4.32 23.18 -15.48
C ASP A 284 -3.84 21.73 -15.55
N PHE A 285 -2.55 21.57 -15.26
CA PHE A 285 -1.87 20.29 -15.16
C PHE A 285 -1.94 19.79 -13.72
N GLU A 286 -2.42 18.56 -13.52
CA GLU A 286 -2.38 17.90 -12.21
C GLU A 286 -1.18 16.94 -12.16
N GLU A 287 -0.33 17.12 -11.15
CA GLU A 287 0.85 16.28 -10.92
C GLU A 287 0.54 15.21 -9.86
N LEU A 288 0.61 13.96 -10.26
CA LEU A 288 0.44 12.79 -9.39
C LEU A 288 1.80 12.14 -9.14
N ARG A 289 2.11 11.87 -7.88
CA ARG A 289 3.34 11.21 -7.43
C ARG A 289 3.02 9.91 -6.70
N PHE A 290 3.67 8.82 -7.09
CA PHE A 290 3.49 7.50 -6.47
C PHE A 290 4.82 6.89 -6.06
N GLN A 291 4.92 6.43 -4.83
CA GLN A 291 6.10 5.76 -4.28
C GLN A 291 6.05 4.26 -4.62
N LEU A 292 6.86 3.82 -5.57
CA LEU A 292 6.78 2.47 -6.12
C LEU A 292 7.50 1.44 -5.23
N LEU A 293 8.55 1.83 -4.51
CA LEU A 293 9.27 0.90 -3.63
C LEU A 293 8.55 0.68 -2.29
N GLN A 294 7.69 1.63 -1.90
CA GLN A 294 6.78 1.50 -0.75
C GLN A 294 5.48 0.76 -1.08
N HIS A 295 5.37 0.20 -2.29
CA HIS A 295 4.25 -0.68 -2.61
C HIS A 295 4.42 -2.00 -1.82
N PRO A 296 3.40 -2.50 -1.09
CA PRO A 296 3.54 -3.63 -0.16
C PRO A 296 4.14 -4.91 -0.76
N ASP A 297 3.93 -5.12 -2.06
CA ASP A 297 4.44 -6.30 -2.78
C ASP A 297 5.82 -6.12 -3.44
N ILE A 298 6.33 -4.89 -3.46
CA ILE A 298 7.66 -4.53 -3.98
C ILE A 298 8.62 -4.35 -2.80
N GLU A 299 8.12 -3.78 -1.71
CA GLU A 299 8.89 -3.44 -0.51
C GLU A 299 9.69 -4.62 0.04
N TYR A 300 9.08 -5.79 0.22
CA TYR A 300 9.77 -6.97 0.75
C TYR A 300 10.91 -7.44 -0.16
N ASP A 301 10.63 -7.62 -1.46
CA ASP A 301 11.62 -8.09 -2.43
C ASP A 301 12.77 -7.09 -2.55
N PHE A 302 12.44 -5.79 -2.54
CA PHE A 302 13.40 -4.70 -2.58
C PHE A 302 14.30 -4.68 -1.35
N ASN A 303 13.72 -4.79 -0.15
CA ASN A 303 14.48 -4.84 1.10
C ASN A 303 15.35 -6.10 1.21
N HIS A 304 14.89 -7.24 0.68
CA HIS A 304 15.69 -8.47 0.58
C HIS A 304 16.90 -8.28 -0.33
N LEU A 305 16.70 -7.67 -1.50
CA LEU A 305 17.78 -7.36 -2.42
C LEU A 305 18.76 -6.33 -1.84
N TYR A 306 18.24 -5.29 -1.16
CA TYR A 306 19.03 -4.30 -0.45
C TYR A 306 19.93 -4.95 0.61
N ARG A 307 19.39 -5.87 1.42
CA ARG A 307 20.16 -6.59 2.43
C ARG A 307 21.27 -7.46 1.83
N HIS A 308 21.08 -8.03 0.64
CA HIS A 308 22.13 -8.81 -0.03
C HIS A 308 23.33 -7.94 -0.42
N TYR A 309 23.10 -6.71 -0.88
CA TYR A 309 24.18 -5.78 -1.25
C TYR A 309 24.71 -4.93 -0.08
N GLY A 310 23.92 -4.76 0.99
CA GLY A 310 24.13 -3.77 2.05
C GLY A 310 24.43 -4.30 3.46
N GLN A 311 24.99 -5.50 3.60
CA GLN A 311 25.37 -6.00 4.94
C GLN A 311 26.54 -5.19 5.54
N ASN A 312 26.25 -4.40 6.59
CA ASN A 312 27.16 -3.61 7.44
C ASN A 312 27.52 -2.18 7.00
N GLY A 313 26.55 -1.44 6.47
CA GLY A 313 26.79 -0.10 5.96
C GLY A 313 27.49 -0.20 4.61
N LEU A 314 26.90 0.41 3.61
CA LEU A 314 27.48 0.41 2.27
C LEU A 314 28.80 1.19 2.34
N ASN A 315 29.92 0.55 1.99
CA ASN A 315 31.10 1.31 1.64
C ASN A 315 30.86 2.05 0.31
N GLU A 316 31.76 2.96 -0.09
CA GLU A 316 31.60 3.79 -1.31
C GLU A 316 31.29 2.92 -2.55
N GLU A 317 31.98 1.79 -2.71
CA GLU A 317 31.80 0.86 -3.84
C GLU A 317 30.45 0.10 -3.79
N GLN A 318 29.97 -0.26 -2.60
CA GLN A 318 28.65 -0.89 -2.43
C GLN A 318 27.50 0.11 -2.58
N THR A 319 27.73 1.37 -2.19
CA THR A 319 26.79 2.48 -2.40
C THR A 319 26.65 2.75 -3.90
N ASP A 320 27.75 2.75 -4.63
CA ASP A 320 27.78 2.88 -6.08
C ASP A 320 27.10 1.68 -6.76
N ALA A 321 27.33 0.46 -6.29
CA ALA A 321 26.69 -0.74 -6.85
C ALA A 321 25.16 -0.71 -6.63
N PHE A 322 24.73 -0.32 -5.44
CA PHE A 322 23.31 -0.13 -5.13
C PHE A 322 22.70 0.98 -5.98
N TRP A 323 23.38 2.11 -6.11
CA TRP A 323 22.99 3.21 -7.00
C TRP A 323 22.83 2.74 -8.44
N ILE A 324 23.82 2.03 -8.99
CA ILE A 324 23.80 1.47 -10.35
C ILE A 324 22.61 0.52 -10.53
N MET A 325 22.29 -0.29 -9.52
CA MET A 325 21.14 -1.19 -9.58
C MET A 325 19.80 -0.43 -9.61
N ILE A 326 19.64 0.63 -8.80
CA ILE A 326 18.43 1.45 -8.88
C ILE A 326 18.34 2.16 -10.23
N GLN A 327 19.47 2.68 -10.72
CA GLN A 327 19.57 3.26 -12.05
C GLN A 327 19.13 2.28 -13.14
N ASP A 328 19.54 1.03 -13.01
CA ASP A 328 19.17 -0.05 -13.93
C ASP A 328 17.66 -0.38 -13.86
N ILE A 329 17.07 -0.43 -12.66
CA ILE A 329 15.62 -0.58 -12.50
C ILE A 329 14.87 0.59 -13.16
N VAL A 330 15.26 1.82 -12.84
CA VAL A 330 14.62 3.03 -13.37
C VAL A 330 14.77 3.09 -14.89
N ALA A 331 15.98 2.87 -15.42
CA ALA A 331 16.24 2.91 -16.86
C ALA A 331 15.45 1.86 -17.63
N GLU A 332 15.44 0.60 -17.17
CA GLU A 332 14.74 -0.47 -17.87
C GLU A 332 13.22 -0.27 -17.83
N VAL A 333 12.67 0.12 -16.67
CA VAL A 333 11.23 0.39 -16.55
C VAL A 333 10.85 1.61 -17.39
N GLN A 334 11.64 2.68 -17.38
CA GLN A 334 11.43 3.88 -18.19
C GLN A 334 11.48 3.56 -19.70
N GLU A 335 12.43 2.74 -20.16
CA GLU A 335 12.53 2.30 -21.55
C GLU A 335 11.33 1.43 -21.95
N LYS A 336 10.88 0.55 -21.06
CA LYS A 336 9.69 -0.29 -21.28
C LYS A 336 8.41 0.56 -21.35
N LEU A 337 8.32 1.61 -20.54
CA LEU A 337 7.23 2.60 -20.60
C LEU A 337 7.26 3.39 -21.93
N LYS A 338 8.45 3.82 -22.40
CA LYS A 338 8.66 4.47 -23.71
C LYS A 338 8.16 3.60 -24.89
N GLY A 339 8.38 2.28 -24.81
CA GLY A 339 7.97 1.33 -25.85
C GLY A 339 6.49 0.94 -25.83
N THR A 340 5.73 1.38 -24.83
CA THR A 340 4.29 1.07 -24.71
C THR A 340 3.51 2.06 -25.60
N SER A 341 2.73 1.57 -26.57
CA SER A 341 1.97 2.43 -27.48
C SER A 341 0.75 3.02 -26.79
N TRP A 342 0.78 4.31 -26.47
CA TRP A 342 -0.34 5.06 -25.92
C TRP A 342 -1.08 5.80 -27.05
N GLU A 343 -2.37 5.54 -27.23
CA GLU A 343 -3.21 6.34 -28.12
C GLU A 343 -3.54 7.68 -27.47
N SER A 344 -2.58 8.62 -27.48
CA SER A 344 -2.76 10.08 -27.53
C SER A 344 -1.52 10.81 -26.96
N LEU A 345 -0.71 11.33 -27.90
CA LEU A 345 0.15 12.53 -27.82
C LEU A 345 1.15 12.72 -26.66
N VAL A 346 2.44 12.69 -27.05
CA VAL A 346 3.63 13.46 -26.58
C VAL A 346 4.76 12.59 -25.94
N PRO A 347 6.05 12.79 -26.35
CA PRO A 347 7.12 11.82 -26.11
C PRO A 347 7.77 11.96 -24.73
N VAL A 348 8.22 10.83 -24.18
CA VAL A 348 9.04 10.77 -22.97
C VAL A 348 10.33 11.57 -23.20
N THR A 349 10.48 12.70 -22.50
CA THR A 349 11.61 13.61 -22.69
C THR A 349 12.86 13.13 -21.94
N ASP A 350 14.04 13.46 -22.47
CA ASP A 350 15.34 13.19 -21.83
C ASP A 350 15.73 14.26 -20.78
N GLU A 351 14.82 15.17 -20.42
CA GLU A 351 15.10 16.31 -19.52
C GLU A 351 15.23 15.91 -18.05
N PHE A 352 14.83 14.70 -17.67
CA PHE A 352 14.96 14.18 -16.31
C PHE A 352 16.35 13.58 -16.08
N ARG A 353 17.38 14.44 -16.04
CA ARG A 353 18.72 14.04 -15.58
C ARG A 353 18.78 14.05 -14.06
N LEU A 354 19.11 12.88 -13.52
CA LEU A 354 19.53 12.69 -12.14
C LEU A 354 20.73 13.60 -11.85
N ASN A 355 20.65 14.38 -10.78
CA ASN A 355 21.86 14.91 -10.17
C ASN A 355 22.42 13.81 -9.25
N GLU A 356 23.74 13.61 -9.26
CA GLU A 356 24.41 12.79 -8.26
C GLU A 356 23.97 13.25 -6.86
N PRO A 357 23.69 12.34 -5.92
CA PRO A 357 23.42 12.73 -4.55
C PRO A 357 24.64 13.51 -4.04
N GLU A 358 24.42 14.74 -3.55
CA GLU A 358 25.46 15.45 -2.82
C GLU A 358 25.79 14.62 -1.58
N VAL A 359 27.00 14.08 -1.54
CA VAL A 359 27.55 13.40 -0.37
C VAL A 359 27.69 14.46 0.72
N TYR A 360 26.77 14.48 1.68
CA TYR A 360 26.91 15.31 2.87
C TYR A 360 27.82 14.59 3.86
N ASP A 361 28.94 15.23 4.19
CA ASP A 361 29.97 14.82 5.17
C ASP A 361 29.41 14.44 6.56
#